data_AF-A0AA41VDQ2-F1
#
_entry.id   AF-A0AA41VDQ2-F1
#
_cell.length_a   1.000
_cell.length_b   1.000
_cell.length_c   1.000
_cell.angle_alpha   90.00
_cell.angle_beta   90.00
_cell.angle_gamma   90.00
#
_symmetry.space_group_name_H-M   'P 1'
#
loop_
_entity.id
_entity.type
_entity.pdbx_description
1 polymer ?
#
loop_
_entity_poly.entity_id
_entity_poly.type
_entity_poly.pdbx_seq_one_letter_code
_entity_poly.pdbx_strand_id
1 'polypeptide(L)'
;MMREDDSHKGTIALSDSNPYWRMMRRICATELFCKKRVVDTTPIRRKCVDQLIEWICDEAKFNPGKPIEITRFVFAASFNFSGNLILSKDDLADPKSTIMNNFFNLTSEIMEIIATPNISDYFPLLSWFDLQGLRKKMNNRFKLLGAITNGFVEERLRMRMNNTYHQHHEHQDFLDVLIEFEGNGKDEPSKISVKYLQTLMV
;
A
#
# COMPACT_ATOMS: atom_id res chain seq x y z
N MET A 1 10.89 -17.80 7.80
CA MET A 1 10.48 -16.55 7.14
C MET A 1 11.71 -15.71 6.77
N MET A 2 12.03 -15.69 5.46
CA MET A 2 12.90 -14.76 4.72
C MET A 2 14.16 -14.20 5.43
N ARG A 3 15.31 -14.86 5.24
CA ARG A 3 16.64 -14.25 5.43
C ARG A 3 17.31 -13.97 4.09
N GLU A 4 18.01 -12.83 4.07
CA GLU A 4 18.97 -12.37 3.05
C GLU A 4 18.39 -11.86 1.73
N ASP A 5 17.68 -10.72 1.80
CA ASP A 5 17.91 -9.62 0.86
C ASP A 5 17.61 -8.30 1.59
N ASP A 6 18.49 -7.30 1.46
CA ASP A 6 18.38 -5.98 2.11
C ASP A 6 17.10 -5.21 1.72
N SER A 7 16.35 -5.72 0.75
CA SER A 7 15.05 -5.24 0.28
C SER A 7 13.97 -5.19 1.37
N HIS A 8 13.99 -6.08 2.37
CA HIS A 8 12.90 -6.19 3.36
C HIS A 8 13.11 -5.43 4.67
N LYS A 9 14.25 -4.73 4.84
CA LYS A 9 14.52 -3.88 6.00
C LYS A 9 13.59 -2.66 6.10
N GLY A 10 12.70 -2.45 5.12
CA GLY A 10 11.80 -1.30 5.01
C GLY A 10 10.34 -1.54 5.42
N THR A 11 9.84 -2.78 5.52
CA THR A 11 8.39 -3.02 5.74
C THR A 11 8.05 -3.02 7.22
N ILE A 12 7.13 -2.15 7.66
CA ILE A 12 6.73 -2.01 9.08
C ILE A 12 6.15 -3.33 9.64
N ALA A 13 5.43 -4.10 8.82
CA ALA A 13 4.74 -5.32 9.25
C ALA A 13 5.68 -6.52 9.48
N LEU A 14 6.82 -6.58 8.78
CA LEU A 14 7.68 -7.77 8.72
C LEU A 14 9.10 -7.53 9.25
N SER A 15 9.45 -6.28 9.59
CA SER A 15 10.80 -5.93 10.05
C SER A 15 11.00 -6.20 11.53
N ASP A 16 12.23 -6.58 11.88
CA ASP A 16 12.69 -6.63 13.26
C ASP A 16 12.66 -5.25 13.93
N SER A 17 12.47 -5.24 15.25
CA SER A 17 12.45 -4.01 16.04
C SER A 17 13.83 -3.32 16.04
N ASN A 18 14.02 -2.39 15.11
CA ASN A 18 15.20 -1.55 15.00
C ASN A 18 14.82 -0.05 15.08
N PRO A 19 15.79 0.89 15.17
CA PRO A 19 15.49 2.33 15.23
C PRO A 19 14.62 2.83 14.06
N TYR A 20 14.89 2.38 12.85
CA TYR A 20 14.11 2.73 11.66
C TYR A 20 12.64 2.27 11.76
N TRP A 21 12.41 1.03 12.20
CA TRP A 21 11.07 0.50 12.42
C TRP A 21 10.30 1.27 13.50
N ARG A 22 10.97 1.65 14.61
CA ARG A 22 10.35 2.47 15.67
C ARG A 22 9.95 3.85 15.14
N MET A 23 10.83 4.49 14.36
CA MET A 23 10.56 5.75 13.68
C MET A 23 9.34 5.63 12.77
N MET A 24 9.30 4.61 11.91
CA MET A 24 8.18 4.40 10.99
C MET A 24 6.86 4.16 11.71
N ARG A 25 6.85 3.34 12.78
CA ARG A 25 5.63 3.17 13.60
C ARG A 25 5.19 4.46 14.26
N ARG A 26 6.13 5.31 14.71
CA ARG A 26 5.81 6.63 15.25
C ARG A 26 5.14 7.50 14.19
N ILE A 27 5.71 7.59 12.99
CA ILE A 27 5.14 8.37 11.88
C ILE A 27 3.73 7.88 11.54
N CYS A 28 3.52 6.57 11.38
CA CYS A 28 2.17 6.03 11.13
C CYS A 28 1.20 6.38 12.27
N ALA A 29 1.61 6.25 13.53
CA ALA A 29 0.74 6.55 14.67
C ALA A 29 0.37 8.04 14.77
N THR A 30 1.30 8.95 14.45
CA THR A 30 1.09 10.40 14.58
C THR A 30 0.48 11.04 13.35
N GLU A 31 0.78 10.52 12.15
CA GLU A 31 0.42 11.15 10.88
C GLU A 31 -0.65 10.41 10.08
N LEU A 32 -0.82 9.10 10.30
CA LEU A 32 -1.77 8.27 9.54
C LEU A 32 -2.98 7.88 10.39
N PHE A 33 -2.72 7.38 11.60
CA PHE A 33 -3.73 6.80 12.49
C PHE A 33 -4.12 7.71 13.66
N CYS A 34 -3.70 8.98 13.64
CA CYS A 34 -4.04 9.91 14.71
C CYS A 34 -5.51 10.32 14.65
N LYS A 35 -6.06 10.74 15.80
CA LYS A 35 -7.48 11.13 15.93
C LYS A 35 -7.89 12.20 14.92
N LYS A 36 -7.02 13.19 14.71
CA LYS A 36 -7.24 14.26 13.72
C LYS A 36 -7.43 13.67 12.32
N ARG A 37 -6.53 12.78 11.89
CA ARG A 37 -6.60 12.17 10.55
C ARG A 37 -7.80 11.26 10.37
N VAL A 38 -8.19 10.51 11.41
CA VAL A 38 -9.44 9.74 11.38
C VAL A 38 -10.65 10.66 11.17
N VAL A 39 -10.69 11.84 11.80
CA VAL A 39 -11.78 12.80 11.58
C VAL A 39 -11.71 13.42 10.19
N ASP A 40 -10.55 13.93 9.78
CA ASP A 40 -10.34 14.62 8.50
C ASP A 40 -10.65 13.72 7.29
N THR A 41 -10.48 12.41 7.44
CA THR A 41 -10.76 11.41 6.37
C THR A 41 -12.21 10.95 6.31
N THR A 42 -13.11 11.53 7.11
CA THR A 42 -14.55 11.22 7.08
C THR A 42 -15.19 11.40 5.68
N PRO A 43 -14.91 12.48 4.93
CA PRO A 43 -15.47 12.65 3.59
C PRO A 43 -15.01 11.55 2.62
N ILE A 44 -13.73 11.16 2.70
CA ILE A 44 -13.15 10.10 1.87
C ILE A 44 -13.81 8.75 2.18
N ARG A 45 -13.94 8.40 3.47
CA ARG A 45 -14.63 7.16 3.87
C ARG A 45 -16.06 7.13 3.38
N ARG A 46 -16.79 8.25 3.48
CA ARG A 46 -18.16 8.36 2.98
C ARG A 46 -18.20 8.12 1.47
N LYS A 47 -17.33 8.77 0.71
CA LYS A 47 -17.19 8.55 -0.75
C LYS A 47 -16.95 7.08 -1.10
N CYS A 48 -16.02 6.41 -0.40
CA CYS A 48 -15.75 4.99 -0.65
C CYS A 48 -16.95 4.09 -0.32
N VAL A 49 -17.73 4.41 0.72
CA VAL A 49 -18.97 3.70 1.05
C VAL A 49 -20.06 3.95 0.01
N ASP A 50 -20.20 5.18 -0.48
CA ASP A 50 -21.16 5.52 -1.52
C ASP A 50 -20.84 4.76 -2.83
N GLN A 51 -19.56 4.72 -3.22
CA GLN A 51 -19.08 3.92 -4.37
C GLN A 51 -19.32 2.41 -4.17
N LEU A 52 -19.07 1.89 -2.96
CA LEU A 52 -19.36 0.50 -2.62
C LEU A 52 -20.84 0.16 -2.84
N ILE A 53 -21.73 1.02 -2.34
CA ILE A 53 -23.18 0.84 -2.49
C ILE A 53 -23.56 0.88 -3.97
N GLU A 54 -23.02 1.83 -4.74
CA GLU A 54 -23.26 1.95 -6.18
C GLU A 54 -22.86 0.66 -6.93
N TRP A 55 -21.66 0.13 -6.69
CA TRP A 55 -21.20 -1.11 -7.33
C TRP A 55 -22.06 -2.32 -6.98
N ILE A 56 -22.52 -2.44 -5.72
CA ILE A 56 -23.42 -3.51 -5.31
C ILE A 56 -24.78 -3.37 -6.00
N CYS A 57 -25.32 -2.14 -6.06
CA CYS A 57 -26.59 -1.88 -6.74
C CYS A 57 -26.52 -2.19 -8.24
N ASP A 58 -25.40 -1.86 -8.89
CA ASP A 58 -25.23 -2.12 -10.32
C ASP A 58 -25.04 -3.61 -10.62
N GLU A 59 -24.33 -4.34 -9.77
CA GLU A 59 -24.24 -5.80 -9.86
C GLU A 59 -25.62 -6.47 -9.68
N ALA A 60 -26.42 -5.98 -8.71
CA ALA A 60 -27.78 -6.48 -8.48
C ALA A 60 -28.69 -6.26 -9.69
N LYS A 61 -28.55 -5.12 -10.38
CA LYS A 61 -29.28 -4.81 -11.62
C LYS A 61 -28.83 -5.69 -12.79
N PHE A 62 -27.53 -5.92 -12.93
CA PHE A 62 -26.96 -6.69 -14.05
C PHE A 62 -27.22 -8.20 -13.90
N ASN A 63 -27.31 -8.69 -12.65
CA ASN A 63 -27.51 -10.10 -12.32
C ASN A 63 -28.73 -10.32 -11.40
N PRO A 64 -29.97 -10.05 -11.86
CA PRO A 64 -31.16 -10.12 -11.01
C PRO A 64 -31.37 -11.54 -10.46
N GLY A 65 -31.64 -11.64 -9.16
CA GLY A 65 -31.92 -12.91 -8.47
C GLY A 65 -30.69 -13.78 -8.18
N LYS A 66 -29.48 -13.36 -8.54
CA LYS A 66 -28.25 -14.08 -8.20
C LYS A 66 -27.68 -13.60 -6.86
N PRO A 67 -27.05 -14.49 -6.06
CA PRO A 67 -26.27 -14.08 -4.91
C PRO A 67 -25.15 -13.12 -5.31
N ILE A 68 -24.93 -12.09 -4.49
CA ILE A 68 -23.87 -11.10 -4.70
C ILE A 68 -22.74 -11.39 -3.72
N GLU A 69 -21.53 -11.56 -4.25
CA GLU A 69 -20.31 -11.70 -3.47
C GLU A 69 -19.87 -10.30 -3.00
N ILE A 70 -20.09 -10.00 -1.71
CA ILE A 70 -19.87 -8.64 -1.15
C ILE A 70 -18.39 -8.38 -0.87
N THR A 71 -17.60 -9.42 -0.60
CA THR A 71 -16.20 -9.29 -0.16
C THR A 71 -15.35 -8.58 -1.21
N ARG A 72 -15.51 -8.89 -2.51
CA ARG A 72 -14.77 -8.21 -3.57
C ARG A 72 -15.02 -6.70 -3.59
N PHE A 73 -16.26 -6.26 -3.34
CA PHE A 73 -16.59 -4.85 -3.35
C PHE A 73 -16.06 -4.13 -2.10
N VAL A 74 -16.19 -4.76 -0.93
CA VAL A 74 -15.61 -4.24 0.32
C VAL A 74 -14.09 -4.13 0.21
N PHE A 75 -13.45 -5.14 -0.39
CA PHE A 75 -12.01 -5.15 -0.60
C PHE A 75 -11.58 -4.03 -1.57
N ALA A 76 -12.26 -3.87 -2.71
CA ALA A 76 -12.02 -2.77 -3.65
C ALA A 76 -12.21 -1.38 -3.01
N ALA A 77 -13.29 -1.19 -2.24
CA ALA A 77 -13.56 0.07 -1.56
C ALA A 77 -12.52 0.38 -0.46
N SER A 78 -12.08 -0.65 0.27
CA SER A 78 -11.02 -0.51 1.29
C SER A 78 -9.67 -0.18 0.66
N PHE A 79 -9.40 -0.74 -0.52
CA PHE A 79 -8.20 -0.45 -1.28
C PHE A 79 -8.20 0.99 -1.81
N ASN A 80 -9.32 1.47 -2.38
CA ASN A 80 -9.48 2.87 -2.79
C ASN A 80 -9.36 3.84 -1.62
N PHE A 81 -9.95 3.50 -0.47
CA PHE A 81 -9.79 4.31 0.74
C PHE A 81 -8.32 4.43 1.15
N SER A 82 -7.59 3.32 1.17
CA SER A 82 -6.18 3.28 1.53
C SER A 82 -5.31 4.02 0.50
N GLY A 83 -5.60 3.85 -0.78
CA GLY A 83 -4.99 4.59 -1.88
C GLY A 83 -5.16 6.09 -1.78
N ASN A 84 -6.36 6.53 -1.41
CA ASN A 84 -6.62 7.94 -1.26
C ASN A 84 -5.87 8.51 -0.05
N LEU A 85 -5.87 7.77 1.06
CA LEU A 85 -5.19 8.18 2.27
C LEU A 85 -3.65 8.26 2.10
N ILE A 86 -3.07 7.34 1.33
CA ILE A 86 -1.61 7.24 1.19
C ILE A 86 -1.09 8.05 -0.01
N LEU A 87 -1.84 8.07 -1.12
CA LEU A 87 -1.38 8.57 -2.42
C LEU A 87 -2.30 9.64 -3.04
N SER A 88 -3.40 10.00 -2.38
CA SER A 88 -4.48 10.81 -2.96
C SER A 88 -5.05 10.22 -4.27
N LYS A 89 -5.03 8.89 -4.43
CA LYS A 89 -5.61 8.18 -5.58
C LYS A 89 -6.88 7.45 -5.15
N ASP A 90 -8.02 7.77 -5.75
CA ASP A 90 -9.34 7.21 -5.43
C ASP A 90 -9.88 6.22 -6.47
N ASP A 91 -9.10 5.95 -7.51
CA ASP A 91 -9.40 5.07 -8.64
C ASP A 91 -8.53 3.81 -8.66
N LEU A 92 -7.88 3.47 -7.54
CA LEU A 92 -6.93 2.34 -7.45
C LEU A 92 -7.55 0.99 -7.84
N ALA A 93 -8.85 0.79 -7.63
CA ALA A 93 -9.62 -0.39 -7.99
C ALA A 93 -10.56 -0.15 -9.18
N ASP A 94 -10.37 0.93 -9.96
CA ASP A 94 -11.18 1.20 -11.15
C ASP A 94 -10.82 0.21 -12.29
N PRO A 95 -11.76 -0.64 -12.74
CA PRO A 95 -11.53 -1.56 -13.85
C PRO A 95 -11.21 -0.85 -15.18
N LYS A 96 -11.50 0.45 -15.31
CA LYS A 96 -11.20 1.26 -16.51
C LYS A 96 -9.75 1.75 -16.55
N SER A 97 -9.04 1.75 -15.42
CA SER A 97 -7.67 2.24 -15.32
C SER A 97 -6.67 1.08 -15.29
N THR A 98 -5.93 0.87 -16.37
CA THR A 98 -4.99 -0.26 -16.50
C THR A 98 -3.90 -0.27 -15.43
N ILE A 99 -3.33 0.90 -15.10
CA ILE A 99 -2.25 0.98 -14.11
C ILE A 99 -2.78 0.73 -12.70
N MET A 100 -3.94 1.30 -12.37
CA MET A 100 -4.58 1.14 -11.06
C MET A 100 -5.04 -0.30 -10.84
N ASN A 101 -5.73 -0.88 -11.82
CA ASN A 101 -6.14 -2.27 -11.79
C ASN A 101 -4.94 -3.22 -11.64
N ASN A 102 -3.82 -2.95 -12.32
CA ASN A 102 -2.58 -3.71 -12.14
C ASN A 102 -2.02 -3.58 -10.71
N PHE A 103 -2.06 -2.38 -10.11
CA PHE A 103 -1.63 -2.14 -8.74
C PHE A 103 -2.48 -2.93 -7.72
N PHE A 104 -3.81 -2.90 -7.90
CA PHE A 104 -4.76 -3.68 -7.09
C PHE A 104 -4.54 -5.20 -7.22
N ASN A 105 -4.41 -5.72 -8.44
CA ASN A 105 -4.20 -7.14 -8.67
C ASN A 105 -2.88 -7.63 -8.09
N LEU A 106 -1.78 -6.87 -8.27
CA LEU A 106 -0.48 -7.22 -7.68
C LEU A 106 -0.52 -7.24 -6.15
N THR A 107 -1.21 -6.28 -5.52
CA THR A 107 -1.36 -6.25 -4.06
C THR A 107 -2.20 -7.43 -3.56
N SER A 108 -3.25 -7.78 -4.29
CA SER A 108 -4.08 -8.96 -4.00
C SER A 108 -3.28 -10.26 -4.08
N GLU A 109 -2.47 -10.44 -5.13
CA GLU A 109 -1.60 -11.61 -5.28
C GLU A 109 -0.54 -11.69 -4.15
N ILE A 110 0.00 -10.55 -3.69
CA ILE A 110 0.93 -10.53 -2.55
C ILE A 110 0.21 -10.99 -1.28
N MET A 111 -1.00 -10.49 -1.02
CA MET A 111 -1.80 -10.90 0.14
C MET A 111 -2.13 -12.40 0.11
N GLU A 112 -2.42 -12.97 -1.06
CA GLU A 112 -2.62 -14.41 -1.22
C GLU A 112 -1.34 -15.21 -0.88
N ILE A 113 -0.18 -14.74 -1.33
CA ILE A 113 1.10 -15.38 -1.00
C ILE A 113 1.39 -15.29 0.50
N ILE A 114 1.14 -14.14 1.14
CA ILE A 114 1.31 -13.95 2.60
C ILE A 114 0.38 -14.88 3.38
N ALA A 115 -0.87 -15.03 2.94
CA ALA A 115 -1.86 -15.88 3.60
C ALA A 115 -1.59 -17.38 3.40
N THR A 116 -0.75 -17.76 2.43
CA THR A 116 -0.44 -19.16 2.12
C THR A 116 0.56 -19.74 3.14
N PRO A 117 0.23 -20.81 3.87
CA PRO A 117 1.17 -21.47 4.77
C PRO A 117 2.40 -21.97 4.02
N ASN A 118 3.59 -21.63 4.52
CA ASN A 118 4.85 -22.04 3.93
C ASN A 118 5.50 -23.17 4.75
N ILE A 119 5.70 -24.33 4.12
CA ILE A 119 6.36 -25.52 4.69
C ILE A 119 7.74 -25.16 5.24
N SER A 120 8.44 -24.23 4.58
CA SER A 120 9.77 -23.76 5.00
C SER A 120 9.76 -23.06 6.35
N ASP A 121 8.62 -22.54 6.80
CA ASP A 121 8.48 -21.91 8.12
C ASP A 121 8.35 -22.96 9.25
N TYR A 122 7.87 -24.16 8.93
CA TYR A 122 7.78 -25.29 9.87
C TYR A 122 9.04 -26.15 9.87
N PHE A 123 9.72 -26.24 8.72
CA PHE A 123 10.93 -27.04 8.53
C PHE A 123 12.08 -26.17 8.01
N PRO A 124 12.81 -25.45 8.90
CA PRO A 124 13.85 -24.51 8.49
C PRO A 124 14.97 -25.13 7.64
N LEU A 125 15.27 -26.42 7.83
CA LEU A 125 16.26 -27.14 7.03
C LEU A 125 15.91 -27.20 5.53
N LEU A 126 14.61 -27.07 5.20
CA LEU A 126 14.11 -27.10 3.83
C LEU A 126 13.96 -25.71 3.20
N SER A 127 14.26 -24.64 3.95
CA SER A 127 14.00 -23.26 3.50
C SER A 127 14.83 -22.83 2.30
N TRP A 128 15.97 -23.49 2.04
CA TRP A 128 16.77 -23.22 0.86
C TRP A 128 15.98 -23.54 -0.42
N PHE A 129 15.26 -24.66 -0.42
CA PHE A 129 14.66 -25.23 -1.62
C PHE A 129 13.45 -24.45 -2.14
N ASP A 130 12.83 -23.59 -1.32
CA ASP A 130 11.59 -22.87 -1.67
C ASP A 130 10.56 -23.83 -2.29
N LEU A 131 10.22 -24.91 -1.56
CA LEU A 131 9.45 -26.06 -2.09
C LEU A 131 8.10 -25.68 -2.72
N GLN A 132 7.49 -24.59 -2.26
CA GLN A 132 6.23 -24.07 -2.81
C GLN A 132 6.42 -22.90 -3.79
N GLY A 133 7.67 -22.48 -4.02
CA GLY A 133 8.04 -21.34 -4.87
C GLY A 133 7.53 -20.00 -4.34
N LEU A 134 7.09 -19.92 -3.09
CA LEU A 134 6.45 -18.73 -2.52
C LEU A 134 7.43 -17.57 -2.42
N ARG A 135 8.69 -17.83 -2.04
CA ARG A 135 9.71 -16.77 -1.96
C ARG A 135 9.99 -16.20 -3.35
N LYS A 136 10.16 -17.05 -4.36
CA LYS A 136 10.38 -16.59 -5.75
C LYS A 136 9.17 -15.80 -6.29
N LYS A 137 7.95 -16.28 -6.05
CA LYS A 137 6.72 -15.57 -6.43
C LYS A 137 6.65 -14.21 -5.76
N MET A 138 6.88 -14.16 -4.44
CA MET A 138 6.86 -12.94 -3.64
C MET A 138 7.83 -11.90 -4.19
N ASN A 139 9.10 -12.28 -4.41
CA ASN A 139 10.11 -11.37 -4.95
C ASN A 139 9.75 -10.81 -6.33
N ASN A 140 9.15 -11.63 -7.19
CA ASN A 140 8.70 -11.17 -8.50
C ASN A 140 7.55 -10.16 -8.39
N ARG A 141 6.58 -10.38 -7.49
CA ARG A 141 5.46 -9.45 -7.29
C ARG A 141 5.91 -8.13 -6.66
N PHE A 142 6.78 -8.18 -5.64
CA PHE A 142 7.37 -6.98 -5.05
C PHE A 142 8.17 -6.15 -6.06
N LYS A 143 8.89 -6.77 -7.02
CA LYS A 143 9.58 -6.03 -8.07
C LYS A 143 8.61 -5.27 -8.98
N LEU A 144 7.53 -5.92 -9.41
CA LEU A 144 6.50 -5.28 -10.25
C LEU A 144 5.78 -4.16 -9.50
N LEU A 145 5.43 -4.41 -8.24
CA LEU A 145 4.78 -3.42 -7.40
C LEU A 145 5.72 -2.24 -7.07
N GLY A 146 7.00 -2.53 -6.86
CA GLY A 146 8.07 -1.54 -6.72
C GLY A 146 8.16 -0.59 -7.92
N ALA A 147 7.99 -1.10 -9.14
CA ALA A 147 7.99 -0.27 -10.34
C ALA A 147 6.79 0.70 -10.40
N ILE A 148 5.59 0.24 -10.01
CA ILE A 148 4.39 1.08 -9.98
C ILE A 148 4.50 2.14 -8.88
N THR A 149 4.85 1.73 -7.66
CA THR A 149 5.04 2.61 -6.51
C THR A 149 6.11 3.67 -6.78
N ASN A 150 7.21 3.30 -7.46
CA ASN A 150 8.23 4.26 -7.88
C ASN A 150 7.64 5.32 -8.83
N GLY A 151 6.78 4.92 -9.76
CA GLY A 151 6.07 5.86 -10.64
C GLY A 151 5.27 6.90 -9.85
N PHE A 152 4.60 6.51 -8.76
CA PHE A 152 3.87 7.45 -7.91
C PHE A 152 4.78 8.43 -7.16
N VAL A 153 5.91 7.94 -6.64
CA VAL A 153 6.88 8.82 -5.95
C VAL A 153 7.50 9.80 -6.94
N GLU A 154 7.91 9.34 -8.13
CA GLU A 154 8.47 10.19 -9.19
C GLU A 154 7.45 11.21 -9.70
N GLU A 155 6.19 10.79 -9.91
CA GLU A 155 5.08 11.69 -10.26
C GLU A 155 4.95 12.82 -9.23
N ARG A 156 4.93 12.45 -7.94
CA ARG A 156 4.79 13.42 -6.84
C ARG A 156 5.97 14.38 -6.74
N LEU A 157 7.20 13.87 -6.84
CA LEU A 157 8.40 14.70 -6.82
C LEU A 157 8.44 15.67 -8.01
N ARG A 158 8.06 15.21 -9.20
CA ARG A 158 7.99 16.05 -10.41
C ARG A 158 6.95 17.17 -10.28
N MET A 159 5.78 16.87 -9.72
CA MET A 159 4.75 17.89 -9.45
C MET A 159 5.25 18.99 -8.51
N ARG A 160 6.03 18.61 -7.48
CA ARG A 160 6.65 19.56 -6.56
C ARG A 160 7.73 20.40 -7.24
N MET A 161 8.61 19.80 -8.04
CA MET A 161 9.66 20.51 -8.79
C MET A 161 9.09 21.52 -9.79
N ASN A 162 7.96 21.19 -10.43
CA ASN A 162 7.32 22.05 -11.42
C ASN A 162 6.34 23.07 -10.81
N ASN A 163 6.22 23.14 -9.48
CA ASN A 163 5.23 23.97 -8.77
C ASN A 163 3.77 23.70 -9.19
N THR A 164 3.45 22.48 -9.66
CA THR A 164 2.08 22.07 -10.02
C THR A 164 1.39 21.24 -8.95
N TYR A 165 2.09 20.92 -7.84
CA TYR A 165 1.53 20.11 -6.75
C TYR A 165 0.20 20.66 -6.20
N HIS A 166 0.13 21.95 -5.88
CA HIS A 166 -1.10 22.57 -5.35
C HIS A 166 -2.25 22.69 -6.36
N GLN A 167 -2.01 22.39 -7.65
CA GLN A 167 -3.07 22.32 -8.65
C GLN A 167 -3.84 21.00 -8.57
N HIS A 168 -3.21 19.96 -8.04
CA HIS A 168 -3.74 18.60 -7.99
C HIS A 168 -3.93 18.07 -6.55
N HIS A 169 -3.33 18.73 -5.55
CA HIS A 169 -3.41 18.34 -4.14
C HIS A 169 -3.81 19.52 -3.26
N GLU A 170 -5.03 19.45 -2.73
CA GLU A 170 -5.54 20.43 -1.75
C GLU A 170 -5.04 20.13 -0.33
N HIS A 171 -4.70 18.88 -0.04
CA HIS A 171 -4.30 18.40 1.28
C HIS A 171 -3.09 17.46 1.18
N GLN A 172 -2.25 17.46 2.21
CA GLN A 172 -1.14 16.53 2.33
C GLN A 172 -1.62 15.11 2.63
N ASP A 173 -1.15 14.14 1.87
CA ASP A 173 -1.35 12.72 2.12
C ASP A 173 -0.14 12.09 2.83
N PHE A 174 -0.21 10.77 3.08
CA PHE A 174 0.87 10.08 3.78
C PHE A 174 2.19 10.08 2.99
N LEU A 175 2.16 9.97 1.66
CA LEU A 175 3.37 10.07 0.85
C LEU A 175 4.03 11.45 1.02
N ASP A 176 3.24 12.52 1.11
CA ASP A 176 3.76 13.86 1.38
C ASP A 176 4.46 13.94 2.74
N VAL A 177 3.85 13.36 3.78
CA VAL A 177 4.46 13.24 5.11
C VAL A 177 5.80 12.53 5.05
N LEU A 178 5.88 11.43 4.30
CA LEU A 178 7.11 10.65 4.20
C LEU A 178 8.21 11.35 3.38
N ILE A 179 7.84 12.10 2.34
CA ILE A 179 8.77 12.91 1.53
C ILE A 179 9.33 14.08 2.36
N GLU A 180 8.47 14.72 3.15
CA GLU A 180 8.83 15.90 3.95
C GLU A 180 9.53 15.54 5.27
N PHE A 181 9.44 14.28 5.71
CA PHE A 181 10.03 13.80 6.95
C PHE A 181 11.48 14.26 7.12
N GLU A 182 11.79 14.82 8.29
CA GLU A 182 13.14 15.18 8.72
C GLU A 182 13.48 14.49 10.03
N GLY A 183 14.44 13.58 9.97
CA GLY A 183 14.94 12.87 11.13
C GLY A 183 16.11 13.60 11.80
N ASN A 184 16.48 13.13 12.99
CA ASN A 184 17.52 13.75 13.81
C ASN A 184 18.96 13.45 13.36
N GLY A 185 19.16 12.57 12.37
CA GLY A 185 20.47 12.20 11.81
C GLY A 185 21.36 11.37 12.74
N LYS A 186 20.89 11.00 13.94
CA LYS A 186 21.64 10.21 14.93
C LYS A 186 21.18 8.76 14.92
N ASP A 187 19.94 8.53 15.35
CA ASP A 187 19.31 7.22 15.43
C ASP A 187 18.28 7.01 14.30
N GLU A 188 17.96 8.09 13.59
CA GLU A 188 17.01 8.14 12.49
C GLU A 188 17.67 8.79 11.26
N PRO A 189 17.40 8.31 10.04
CA PRO A 189 17.92 8.94 8.84
C PRO A 189 17.40 10.38 8.72
N SER A 190 18.24 11.29 8.22
CA SER A 190 17.86 12.70 8.04
C SER A 190 16.68 12.87 7.07
N LYS A 191 16.60 12.02 6.04
CA LYS A 191 15.47 11.92 5.10
C LYS A 191 15.16 10.44 4.84
N ILE A 192 13.90 10.12 4.57
CA ILE A 192 13.54 8.77 4.09
C ILE A 192 13.99 8.67 2.63
N SER A 193 14.85 7.70 2.33
CA SER A 193 15.27 7.47 0.94
C SER A 193 14.10 6.96 0.11
N VAL A 194 14.04 7.41 -1.15
CA VAL A 194 13.02 7.02 -2.15
C VAL A 194 12.89 5.50 -2.26
N LYS A 195 14.00 4.77 -2.13
CA LYS A 195 14.01 3.30 -2.13
C LYS A 195 13.17 2.71 -0.98
N TYR A 196 13.16 3.34 0.19
CA TYR A 196 12.37 2.88 1.33
C TYR A 196 10.92 3.36 1.29
N LEU A 197 10.64 4.50 0.64
CA LEU A 197 9.26 4.94 0.37
C LEU A 197 8.49 3.88 -0.43
N GLN A 198 9.16 3.22 -1.38
CA GLN A 198 8.59 2.16 -2.21
C GLN A 198 8.17 0.94 -1.37
N THR A 199 9.00 0.54 -0.41
CA THR A 199 8.77 -0.64 0.45
C THR A 199 7.65 -0.42 1.48
N LEU A 200 7.29 0.83 1.74
CA LEU A 200 6.27 1.21 2.74
C LEU A 200 4.85 1.27 2.16
N MET A 201 4.72 1.33 0.83
CA MET A 201 3.44 1.35 0.13
C MET A 201 2.99 -0.05 -0.30
N VAL A 202 3.63 -1.10 0.25
CA VAL A 202 3.35 -2.52 0.02
C VAL A 202 3.12 -3.26 1.33
#